data_AF-A0A6X6QXN1-F1
#
_entry.id   AF-A0A6X6QXN1-F1
#
_cell.length_a   1.000
_cell.length_b   1.000
_cell.length_c   1.000
_cell.angle_alpha   90.00
_cell.angle_beta   90.00
_cell.angle_gamma   90.00
#
_symmetry.space_group_name_H-M   'P 1'
#
loop_
_entity.id
_entity.type
_entity.pdbx_description
1 polymer ?
#
loop_
_entity_poly.entity_id
_entity_poly.type
_entity_poly.pdbx_seq_one_letter_code
_entity_poly.pdbx_strand_id
1 'polypeptide(L)'
;MTTITREQLHERARRKVKELEFAITQSAFTSIRDGLNDELELARIALASLEENEFIPKNLDKALGVVGVALPESKEEFNFQTECWIQRLIDRVIRYADEFKEQPVPVVPEEKPMPNSLSMYAVDAVAAIAEVRGWNACRSAMLNGGKS
;
A
#
# COMPACT_ATOMS: atom_id res chain seq x y z
N MET A 1 38.07 -32.15 1.81
CA MET A 1 37.44 -31.18 2.73
C MET A 1 36.05 -31.69 3.05
N THR A 2 35.73 -31.96 4.31
CA THR A 2 34.40 -32.45 4.70
C THR A 2 33.41 -31.29 4.62
N THR A 3 32.47 -31.37 3.68
CA THR A 3 31.41 -30.38 3.48
C THR A 3 30.43 -30.49 4.64
N ILE A 4 30.53 -29.60 5.63
CA ILE A 4 29.56 -29.52 6.74
C ILE A 4 28.21 -29.11 6.14
N THR A 5 27.15 -29.87 6.42
CA THR A 5 25.79 -29.52 5.97
C THR A 5 25.22 -28.34 6.77
N ARG A 6 24.25 -27.60 6.21
CA ARG A 6 23.62 -26.45 6.89
C ARG A 6 23.07 -26.84 8.27
N GLU A 7 22.45 -28.00 8.37
CA GLU A 7 21.91 -28.54 9.63
C GLU A 7 23.02 -28.85 10.64
N GLN A 8 24.11 -29.47 10.20
CA GLN A 8 25.28 -29.74 11.04
C GLN A 8 25.95 -28.45 11.52
N LEU A 9 25.97 -27.40 10.69
CA LEU A 9 26.46 -26.08 11.07
C LEU A 9 25.58 -25.43 12.15
N HIS A 10 24.25 -25.49 11.99
CA HIS A 10 23.30 -25.02 12.99
C HIS A 10 23.45 -25.72 14.34
N GLU A 11 23.57 -27.05 14.33
CA GLU A 11 23.70 -27.82 15.55
C GLU A 11 25.03 -27.53 16.25
N ARG A 12 26.10 -27.36 15.46
CA ARG A 12 27.41 -26.95 15.98
C ARG A 12 27.40 -25.54 16.57
N ALA A 13 26.72 -24.60 15.93
CA ALA A 13 26.55 -23.23 16.44
C ALA A 13 25.73 -23.22 17.74
N ARG A 14 24.63 -23.97 17.82
CA ARG A 14 23.84 -24.14 19.07
C ARG A 14 24.67 -24.73 20.20
N ARG A 15 25.53 -25.70 19.89
CA ARG A 15 26.42 -26.31 20.89
C ARG A 15 27.45 -25.31 21.40
N LYS A 16 28.02 -24.48 20.52
CA LYS A 16 28.98 -23.44 20.88
C LYS A 16 28.40 -22.37 21.80
N VAL A 17 27.17 -21.93 21.55
CA VAL A 17 26.46 -20.99 22.45
C VAL A 17 26.30 -21.60 23.86
N LYS A 18 25.85 -22.85 23.95
CA LYS A 18 25.72 -23.56 25.25
C LYS A 18 27.05 -23.74 25.97
N GLU A 19 28.13 -24.04 25.24
CA GLU A 19 29.48 -24.16 25.80
C GLU A 19 29.96 -22.83 26.40
N LEU A 20 29.75 -21.72 25.69
CA LEU A 20 30.14 -20.38 26.16
C LEU A 20 29.32 -19.93 27.37
N GLU A 21 28.01 -20.18 27.38
CA GLU A 21 27.14 -19.89 28.54
C GLU A 21 27.59 -20.66 29.79
N PHE A 22 27.97 -21.93 29.62
CA PHE A 22 28.50 -22.75 30.70
C PHE A 22 29.85 -22.24 31.20
N ALA A 23 30.76 -21.88 30.30
CA ALA A 23 32.07 -21.33 30.63
C ALA A 23 31.97 -20.00 31.39
N ILE A 24 31.06 -19.11 31.00
CA ILE A 24 30.76 -17.85 31.70
C ILE A 24 30.30 -18.12 33.14
N THR A 25 29.43 -19.11 33.31
CA THR A 25 28.89 -19.50 34.63
C THR A 25 29.97 -20.08 35.54
N GLN A 26 30.95 -20.80 34.99
CA GLN A 26 32.07 -21.36 35.74
C GLN A 26 33.22 -20.37 35.98
N SER A 27 33.29 -19.27 35.23
CA SER A 27 34.38 -18.32 35.34
C SER A 27 34.31 -17.52 36.65
N ALA A 28 35.33 -17.68 37.48
CA ALA A 28 35.49 -16.91 38.72
C ALA A 28 36.14 -15.52 38.50
N PHE A 29 36.76 -15.28 37.34
CA PHE A 29 37.48 -14.05 37.04
C PHE A 29 36.67 -13.13 36.13
N THR A 30 36.54 -11.86 36.54
CA THR A 30 35.75 -10.84 35.82
C THR A 30 36.29 -10.59 34.41
N SER A 31 37.61 -10.44 34.26
CA SER A 31 38.25 -10.21 32.95
C SER A 31 38.05 -11.36 31.96
N ILE A 32 37.97 -12.61 32.44
CA ILE A 32 37.73 -13.78 31.57
C ILE A 32 36.24 -13.84 31.21
N ARG A 33 35.36 -13.48 32.14
CA ARG A 33 33.91 -13.43 31.91
C ARG A 33 33.53 -12.39 30.86
N ASP A 34 34.16 -11.22 30.87
CA ASP A 34 33.87 -10.15 29.92
C ASP A 34 34.21 -10.59 28.47
N GLY A 35 35.42 -11.15 28.24
CA GLY A 35 35.79 -11.66 26.92
C GLY A 35 34.94 -12.83 26.44
N LEU A 36 34.52 -13.73 27.34
CA LEU A 36 33.58 -14.81 27.01
C LEU A 36 32.18 -14.28 26.67
N ASN A 37 31.76 -13.18 27.29
CA ASN A 37 30.46 -12.56 27.00
C ASN A 37 30.45 -11.93 25.60
N ASP A 38 31.54 -11.28 25.19
CA ASP A 38 31.71 -10.77 23.82
C ASP A 38 31.64 -11.90 22.78
N GLU A 39 32.32 -13.02 23.04
CA GLU A 39 32.26 -14.20 22.17
C GLU A 39 30.86 -14.83 22.13
N LEU A 40 30.15 -14.85 23.26
CA LEU A 40 28.78 -15.34 23.34
C LEU A 40 27.82 -14.47 22.53
N GLU A 41 27.94 -13.15 22.61
CA GLU A 41 27.15 -12.22 21.81
C GLU A 41 27.38 -12.42 20.32
N LEU A 42 28.65 -12.52 19.90
CA LEU A 42 29.01 -12.82 18.51
C LEU A 42 28.40 -14.16 18.04
N ALA A 43 28.51 -15.20 18.87
CA ALA A 43 27.99 -16.53 18.55
C ALA A 43 26.45 -16.54 18.46
N ARG A 44 25.76 -15.77 19.31
CA ARG A 44 24.30 -15.61 19.27
C ARG A 44 23.84 -14.87 18.03
N ILE A 45 24.53 -13.80 17.63
CA ILE A 45 24.24 -13.08 16.38
C ILE A 45 24.44 -14.01 15.18
N ALA A 46 25.55 -14.74 15.14
CA ALA A 46 25.82 -15.70 14.07
C ALA A 46 24.76 -16.82 14.01
N LEU A 47 24.32 -17.32 15.17
CA LEU A 47 23.24 -18.31 15.27
C LEU A 47 21.92 -17.74 14.72
N ALA A 48 21.54 -16.53 15.12
CA ALA A 48 20.32 -15.87 14.66
C ALA A 48 20.32 -15.66 13.15
N SER A 49 21.47 -15.27 12.57
CA SER A 49 21.64 -15.14 11.12
C SER A 49 21.50 -16.47 10.37
N LEU A 50 21.91 -17.58 10.99
CA LEU A 50 21.69 -18.91 10.41
C LEU A 50 20.21 -19.32 10.50
N GLU A 51 19.54 -18.97 11.61
CA GLU A 51 18.13 -19.29 11.91
C GLU A 51 17.13 -18.46 11.13
N GLU A 52 17.56 -17.38 10.49
CA GLU A 52 16.82 -16.68 9.45
C GLU A 52 16.55 -17.64 8.28
N ASN A 53 15.48 -18.42 8.41
CA ASN A 53 15.08 -19.46 7.48
C ASN A 53 14.13 -18.91 6.42
N GLU A 54 14.40 -19.34 5.19
CA GLU A 54 13.66 -19.12 3.95
C GLU A 54 13.28 -17.65 3.70
N PHE A 55 14.24 -16.98 3.06
CA PHE A 55 14.04 -15.74 2.32
C PHE A 55 12.75 -15.73 1.46
N ILE A 56 12.33 -16.90 0.98
CA ILE A 56 11.20 -17.06 0.06
C ILE A 56 10.01 -17.68 0.81
N PRO A 57 8.87 -16.95 0.93
CA PRO A 57 7.62 -17.49 1.44
C PRO A 57 7.20 -18.78 0.71
N LYS A 58 6.60 -19.71 1.45
CA LYS A 58 6.10 -20.97 0.87
C LYS A 58 5.13 -20.71 -0.28
N ASN A 59 5.34 -21.40 -1.40
CA ASN A 59 4.57 -21.26 -2.66
C ASN A 59 4.75 -19.93 -3.40
N LEU A 60 5.73 -19.08 -3.04
CA LEU A 60 6.00 -17.84 -3.76
C LEU A 60 6.42 -18.11 -5.22
N ASP A 61 7.16 -19.19 -5.46
CA ASP A 61 7.50 -19.70 -6.79
C ASP A 61 6.26 -19.92 -7.67
N LYS A 62 5.22 -20.53 -7.11
CA LYS A 62 3.95 -20.75 -7.80
C LYS A 62 3.19 -19.46 -8.03
N ALA A 63 3.14 -18.58 -7.01
CA ALA A 63 2.44 -17.31 -7.10
C ALA A 63 3.08 -16.38 -8.14
N LEU A 64 4.41 -16.26 -8.13
CA LEU A 64 5.16 -15.49 -9.13
C LEU A 64 5.03 -16.10 -10.52
N GLY A 65 5.03 -17.44 -10.63
CA GLY A 65 4.74 -18.14 -11.88
C GLY A 65 3.38 -17.81 -12.49
N VAL A 66 2.33 -17.67 -11.67
CA VAL A 66 0.98 -17.26 -12.13
C VAL A 66 0.98 -15.83 -12.67
N VAL A 67 1.75 -14.93 -12.06
CA VAL A 67 1.81 -13.51 -12.44
C VAL A 67 2.88 -13.24 -13.51
N GLY A 68 3.63 -14.27 -13.94
CA GLY A 68 4.69 -14.15 -14.96
C GLY A 68 5.92 -13.40 -14.47
N VAL A 69 6.18 -13.41 -13.16
CA VAL A 69 7.31 -12.74 -12.52
C VAL A 69 8.39 -13.77 -12.20
N ALA A 70 9.65 -13.43 -12.46
CA ALA A 70 10.78 -14.30 -12.12
C ALA A 70 10.96 -14.38 -10.60
N LEU A 71 11.43 -15.52 -10.11
CA LEU A 71 11.82 -15.67 -8.71
C LEU A 71 13.04 -14.77 -8.46
N PRO A 72 13.04 -13.91 -7.42
CA PRO A 72 14.18 -13.04 -7.13
C PRO A 72 15.41 -13.87 -6.72
N GLU A 73 16.60 -13.42 -7.15
CA GLU A 73 17.85 -14.15 -6.95
C GLU A 73 18.46 -13.89 -5.57
N SER A 74 18.12 -12.76 -4.93
CA SER A 74 18.64 -12.39 -3.61
C SER A 74 17.61 -11.70 -2.71
N LYS A 75 17.94 -11.63 -1.40
CA LYS A 75 17.12 -10.99 -0.38
C LYS A 75 16.88 -9.51 -0.64
N GLU A 76 17.93 -8.87 -1.09
CA GLU A 76 17.96 -7.47 -1.46
C GLU A 76 17.05 -7.22 -2.67
N GLU A 77 17.04 -8.12 -3.66
CA GLU A 77 16.21 -7.99 -4.85
C GLU A 77 14.72 -8.10 -4.55
N PHE A 78 14.29 -9.08 -3.74
CA PHE A 78 12.88 -9.18 -3.33
C PHE A 78 12.42 -8.01 -2.48
N ASN A 79 13.28 -7.53 -1.56
CA ASN A 79 12.98 -6.35 -0.76
C ASN A 79 12.80 -5.13 -1.67
N PHE A 80 13.71 -4.94 -2.64
CA PHE A 80 13.63 -3.87 -3.62
C PHE A 80 12.37 -3.96 -4.50
N GLN A 81 12.03 -5.16 -4.98
CA GLN A 81 10.81 -5.37 -5.76
C GLN A 81 9.55 -5.07 -4.93
N THR A 82 9.53 -5.48 -3.67
CA THR A 82 8.43 -5.21 -2.73
C THR A 82 8.26 -3.71 -2.51
N GLU A 83 9.34 -2.98 -2.26
CA GLU A 83 9.33 -1.52 -2.14
C GLU A 83 8.83 -0.84 -3.42
N CYS A 84 9.32 -1.26 -4.60
CA CYS A 84 8.86 -0.74 -5.88
C CYS A 84 7.36 -0.95 -6.11
N TRP A 85 6.83 -2.13 -5.74
CA TRP A 85 5.41 -2.44 -5.89
C TRP A 85 4.55 -1.61 -4.94
N ILE A 86 5.01 -1.42 -3.69
CA ILE A 86 4.34 -0.55 -2.71
C ILE A 86 4.29 0.89 -3.23
N GLN A 87 5.40 1.43 -3.73
CA GLN A 87 5.43 2.79 -4.28
C GLN A 87 4.49 2.95 -5.48
N ARG A 88 4.45 1.99 -6.40
CA ARG A 88 3.49 2.02 -7.53
C ARG A 88 2.04 2.03 -7.07
N LEU A 89 1.73 1.34 -5.97
CA LEU A 89 0.39 1.31 -5.40
C LEU A 89 0.04 2.64 -4.74
N ILE A 90 0.98 3.23 -4.00
CA ILE A 90 0.85 4.58 -3.44
C ILE A 90 0.60 5.61 -4.55
N ASP A 91 1.42 5.64 -5.61
CA ASP A 91 1.25 6.55 -6.75
C ASP A 91 -0.11 6.38 -7.43
N ARG A 92 -0.55 5.12 -7.57
CA ARG A 92 -1.88 4.83 -8.13
C ARG A 92 -2.98 5.39 -7.23
N VAL A 93 -2.92 5.17 -5.93
CA VAL A 93 -3.91 5.68 -4.97
C VAL A 93 -3.93 7.21 -4.96
N ILE A 94 -2.77 7.88 -4.98
CA ILE A 94 -2.68 9.34 -5.02
C ILE A 94 -3.35 9.89 -6.29
N ARG A 95 -3.03 9.35 -7.46
CA ARG A 95 -3.66 9.77 -8.73
C ARG A 95 -5.17 9.61 -8.71
N TYR A 96 -5.66 8.48 -8.21
CA TYR A 96 -7.11 8.27 -8.10
C TYR A 96 -7.75 9.20 -7.07
N ALA A 97 -7.06 9.55 -5.98
CA ALA A 97 -7.56 10.51 -5.01
C ALA A 97 -7.73 11.92 -5.61
N ASP A 98 -6.84 12.33 -6.49
CA ASP A 98 -6.94 13.61 -7.20
C ASP A 98 -8.11 13.66 -8.19
N GLU A 99 -8.47 12.52 -8.81
CA GLU A 99 -9.65 12.40 -9.70
C GLU A 99 -11.00 12.53 -8.96
N PHE A 100 -11.03 12.39 -7.62
CA PHE A 100 -12.25 12.63 -6.83
C PHE A 100 -12.52 14.11 -6.54
N LYS A 101 -11.72 15.05 -7.07
CA LYS A 101 -12.07 16.47 -7.06
C LYS A 101 -13.25 16.70 -8.02
N GLU A 102 -14.44 16.53 -7.44
CA GLU A 102 -15.76 17.04 -7.82
C GLU A 102 -15.99 17.17 -9.34
N GLN A 103 -16.84 16.30 -9.88
CA GLN A 103 -17.52 16.60 -11.13
C GLN A 103 -18.05 18.04 -11.04
N PRO A 104 -17.84 18.89 -12.07
CA PRO A 104 -18.29 20.27 -12.02
C PRO A 104 -19.75 20.28 -11.61
N VAL A 105 -20.05 20.93 -10.47
CA VAL A 105 -21.40 21.01 -9.91
C VAL A 105 -22.36 21.30 -11.05
N PRO A 106 -23.41 20.49 -11.26
CA PRO A 106 -24.36 20.72 -12.34
C PRO A 106 -24.85 22.17 -12.27
N VAL A 107 -24.43 22.99 -13.24
CA VAL A 107 -24.78 24.41 -13.27
C VAL A 107 -26.24 24.49 -13.70
N VAL A 108 -27.14 24.47 -12.72
CA VAL A 108 -28.56 24.70 -12.95
C VAL A 108 -28.74 26.19 -13.22
N PRO A 109 -29.25 26.58 -14.41
CA PRO A 109 -29.49 27.99 -14.72
C PRO A 109 -30.52 28.63 -13.79
N GLU A 110 -30.52 29.96 -13.69
CA GLU A 110 -31.48 30.71 -12.87
C GLU A 110 -32.92 30.64 -13.44
N GLU A 111 -33.91 30.84 -12.58
CA GLU A 111 -35.32 30.88 -12.98
C GLU A 111 -35.63 32.15 -13.76
N LYS A 112 -36.29 32.03 -14.92
CA LYS A 112 -36.74 33.20 -15.68
C LYS A 112 -38.05 33.74 -15.06
N PRO A 113 -38.13 35.04 -14.74
CA PRO A 113 -39.36 35.65 -14.25
C PRO A 113 -40.43 35.68 -15.34
N MET A 114 -41.70 35.65 -14.94
CA MET A 114 -42.82 35.73 -15.89
C MET A 114 -42.89 37.12 -16.54
N PRO A 115 -43.04 37.20 -17.87
CA PRO A 115 -43.09 38.47 -18.58
C PRO A 115 -44.43 39.18 -18.31
N ASN A 116 -44.40 40.52 -18.25
CA ASN A 116 -45.62 41.32 -18.14
C ASN A 116 -46.33 41.39 -19.51
N SER A 117 -47.33 40.53 -19.70
CA SER A 117 -48.09 40.45 -20.95
C SER A 117 -48.96 41.67 -21.24
N LEU A 118 -49.22 42.54 -20.25
CA LEU A 118 -50.04 43.74 -20.42
C LEU A 118 -49.31 44.86 -21.18
N SER A 119 -47.98 44.81 -21.23
CA SER A 119 -47.13 45.81 -21.91
C SER A 119 -46.56 45.32 -23.25
N MET A 120 -47.05 44.18 -23.78
CA MET A 120 -46.56 43.55 -25.02
C MET A 120 -47.68 43.35 -26.03
N TYR A 121 -47.33 43.22 -27.31
CA TYR A 121 -48.28 42.75 -28.33
C TYR A 121 -48.69 41.30 -28.03
N ALA A 122 -49.95 40.97 -28.30
CA ALA A 122 -50.53 39.68 -27.92
C ALA A 122 -49.74 38.48 -28.47
N VAL A 123 -49.18 38.59 -29.69
CA VAL A 123 -48.37 37.54 -30.32
C VAL A 123 -47.04 37.35 -29.60
N ASP A 124 -46.37 38.46 -29.25
CA ASP A 124 -45.08 38.43 -28.54
C ASP A 124 -45.24 37.96 -27.09
N ALA A 125 -46.38 38.28 -26.45
CA ALA A 125 -46.70 37.80 -25.11
C ALA A 125 -46.83 36.28 -25.06
N VAL A 126 -47.47 35.66 -26.07
CA VAL A 126 -47.61 34.21 -26.15
C VAL A 126 -46.26 33.53 -26.34
N ALA A 127 -45.40 34.07 -27.23
CA ALA A 127 -44.05 33.55 -27.45
C ALA A 127 -43.18 33.63 -26.18
N ALA A 128 -43.19 34.78 -25.49
CA ALA A 128 -42.42 34.98 -24.27
C ALA A 128 -42.87 34.08 -23.11
N ILE A 129 -44.19 33.86 -22.96
CA ILE A 129 -44.73 32.94 -21.94
C ILE A 129 -44.31 31.50 -22.24
N ALA A 130 -44.34 31.07 -23.50
CA ALA A 130 -43.92 29.72 -23.88
C ALA A 130 -42.43 29.49 -23.61
N GLU A 131 -41.57 30.47 -23.91
CA GLU A 131 -40.13 30.41 -23.65
C GLU A 131 -39.82 30.29 -22.15
N VAL A 132 -40.42 31.14 -21.30
CA VAL A 132 -40.19 31.11 -19.85
C VAL A 132 -40.68 29.80 -19.24
N ARG A 133 -41.83 29.28 -19.69
CA ARG A 133 -42.36 27.99 -19.21
C ARG A 133 -41.47 26.83 -19.61
N GLY A 134 -41.00 26.78 -20.86
CA GLY A 134 -40.08 25.74 -21.33
C GLY A 134 -38.75 25.79 -20.56
N TRP A 135 -38.21 26.98 -20.37
CA TRP A 135 -36.98 27.20 -19.60
C TRP A 135 -37.11 26.72 -18.15
N ASN A 136 -38.16 27.15 -17.44
CA ASN A 136 -38.36 26.79 -16.04
C ASN A 136 -38.66 25.28 -15.87
N ALA A 137 -39.33 24.65 -16.84
CA ALA A 137 -39.55 23.19 -16.84
C ALA A 137 -38.25 22.39 -16.97
N CYS A 138 -37.36 22.78 -17.90
CA CYS A 138 -36.03 22.16 -18.04
C CYS A 138 -35.19 22.35 -16.77
N ARG A 139 -35.24 23.54 -16.17
CA ARG A 139 -34.58 23.83 -14.88
C ARG A 139 -35.07 22.90 -13.76
N SER A 140 -36.38 22.74 -13.62
CA SER A 140 -36.98 21.84 -12.62
C SER A 140 -36.57 20.38 -12.84
N ALA A 141 -36.47 19.93 -14.10
CA ALA A 141 -35.99 18.59 -14.43
C ALA A 141 -34.52 18.39 -14.00
N MET A 142 -33.66 19.38 -14.25
CA MET A 142 -32.25 19.34 -13.82
C MET A 142 -32.09 19.31 -12.29
N LEU A 143 -32.95 20.03 -11.55
CA LEU A 143 -32.96 20.00 -10.07
C LEU A 143 -33.49 18.67 -9.49
N ASN A 144 -34.38 17.99 -10.20
CA ASN A 144 -34.98 16.73 -9.74
C ASN A 144 -34.19 15.49 -10.18
N GLY A 145 -33.36 15.58 -11.22
CA GLY A 145 -32.60 14.45 -11.78
C GLY A 145 -31.54 13.82 -10.87
N GLY A 146 -31.21 14.46 -9.73
CA GLY A 146 -30.27 13.92 -8.72
C GLY A 146 -30.93 13.19 -7.55
N LYS A 147 -32.27 13.02 -7.55
CA LYS A 147 -33.04 12.37 -6.48
C LYS A 147 -33.71 11.11 -7.02
N SER A 148 -32.93 10.05 -7.24
CA SER A 148 -33.44 8.69 -7.53
C SER A 148 -32.77 7.68 -6.62
#